data_AF-A0A2T2VSD4-F1
#
_entry.id   AF-A0A2T2VSD4-F1
#
_cell.length_a   1.000
_cell.length_b   1.000
_cell.length_c   1.000
_cell.angle_alpha   90.00
_cell.angle_beta   90.00
_cell.angle_gamma   90.00
#
_symmetry.space_group_name_H-M   'P 1'
#
loop_
_entity.id
_entity.type
_entity.pdbx_description
1 polymer ?
#
loop_
_entity_poly.entity_id
_entity_poly.type
_entity_poly.pdbx_seq_one_letter_code
_entity_poly.pdbx_strand_id
1 'polypeptide(L)'
;MNISYTEIGAHQKAIENLYTVIDKDWDTDIINRFEGIELIVLHDINSIISKSNESLDISFINNCFIAPMPVDVRIVIDWDANETDIDLWVTDPNDEKCNYTNKTTRIGGKMSNDITQGYGPEEFRLKNGVAGSYVIQAKFFGSRKQTVLGKVTVRAFVYTNFGTKKEDKKVLTLQLDPLKDGAYTIGTIEFSH
;
A
#
# COMPACT_ATOMS: atom_id res chain seq x y z
N MET A 1 -5.92 5.28 -7.68
CA MET A 1 -5.75 5.72 -9.08
C MET A 1 -4.32 5.40 -9.56
N ASN A 2 -4.00 4.13 -9.82
CA ASN A 2 -2.74 3.65 -10.45
C ASN A 2 -3.00 2.29 -11.11
N ILE A 3 -3.59 1.40 -10.31
CA ILE A 3 -4.03 0.05 -10.68
C ILE A 3 -4.78 0.00 -12.02
N SER A 4 -5.64 0.99 -12.32
CA SER A 4 -6.40 1.01 -13.56
C SER A 4 -5.56 1.24 -14.83
N TYR A 5 -4.48 2.02 -14.77
CA TYR A 5 -3.62 2.26 -15.95
C TYR A 5 -2.71 1.07 -16.24
N THR A 6 -2.20 0.43 -15.20
CA THR A 6 -1.43 -0.81 -15.34
C THR A 6 -2.30 -1.97 -15.84
N GLU A 7 -3.55 -2.07 -15.39
CA GLU A 7 -4.47 -3.15 -15.80
C GLU A 7 -4.90 -3.06 -17.26
N ILE A 8 -4.87 -1.86 -17.87
CA ILE A 8 -5.15 -1.66 -19.31
C ILE A 8 -3.89 -1.61 -20.19
N GLY A 9 -2.70 -1.91 -19.63
CA GLY A 9 -1.43 -1.92 -20.36
C GLY A 9 -0.86 -0.54 -20.70
N ALA A 10 -1.42 0.55 -20.15
CA ALA A 10 -0.95 1.91 -20.41
C ALA A 10 0.25 2.29 -19.52
N HIS A 11 1.33 1.50 -19.57
CA HIS A 11 2.48 1.61 -18.67
C HIS A 11 3.17 2.98 -18.73
N GLN A 12 3.37 3.54 -19.93
CA GLN A 12 3.98 4.87 -20.10
C GLN A 12 3.17 5.96 -19.36
N LYS A 13 1.86 5.99 -19.60
CA LYS A 13 0.97 6.96 -18.96
C LYS A 13 0.87 6.75 -17.45
N ALA A 14 1.01 5.51 -16.99
CA ALA A 14 1.04 5.20 -15.56
C ALA A 14 2.28 5.83 -14.89
N ILE A 15 3.49 5.63 -15.44
CA ILE A 15 4.72 6.17 -14.84
C ILE A 15 4.78 7.70 -14.90
N GLU A 16 4.26 8.32 -15.97
CA GLU A 16 4.15 9.78 -16.07
C GLU A 16 3.26 10.34 -14.97
N ASN A 17 2.05 9.79 -14.81
CA ASN A 17 1.10 10.22 -13.78
C ASN A 17 1.65 10.02 -12.36
N LEU A 18 2.27 8.87 -12.11
CA LEU A 18 2.88 8.56 -10.83
C LEU A 18 4.01 9.54 -10.51
N TYR A 19 4.87 9.85 -11.48
CA TYR A 19 5.98 10.76 -11.24
C TYR A 19 5.52 12.20 -10.93
N THR A 20 4.33 12.60 -11.39
CA THR A 20 3.76 13.90 -10.97
C THR A 20 3.47 14.00 -9.46
N VAL A 21 3.44 12.87 -8.74
CA VAL A 21 3.34 12.85 -7.28
C VAL A 21 4.68 13.19 -6.62
N ILE A 22 5.79 12.86 -7.28
CA ILE A 22 7.16 13.07 -6.76
C ILE A 22 7.70 14.45 -7.17
N ASP A 23 7.43 14.88 -8.39
CA ASP A 23 8.08 16.04 -9.04
C ASP A 23 7.35 17.37 -8.83
N LYS A 24 6.27 17.41 -8.06
CA LYS A 24 5.51 18.65 -7.84
C LYS A 24 5.97 19.36 -6.56
N ASP A 25 6.15 20.68 -6.67
CA ASP A 25 6.14 21.61 -5.53
C ASP A 25 4.73 21.63 -4.94
N TRP A 26 4.45 20.67 -4.07
CA TRP A 26 3.20 20.63 -3.31
C TRP A 26 3.17 21.76 -2.30
N ASP A 27 1.96 22.29 -2.05
CA ASP A 27 1.73 23.14 -0.90
C ASP A 27 2.17 22.39 0.37
N THR A 28 2.74 23.10 1.34
CA THR A 28 3.24 22.49 2.59
C THR A 28 2.15 21.70 3.31
N ASP A 29 0.89 22.12 3.19
CA ASP A 29 -0.26 21.40 3.74
C ASP A 29 -0.55 20.07 3.02
N ILE A 30 -0.17 19.93 1.75
CA ILE A 30 -0.29 18.69 0.98
C ILE A 30 0.89 17.77 1.30
N ILE A 31 2.11 18.30 1.39
CA ILE A 31 3.32 17.55 1.79
C ILE A 31 3.11 16.89 3.16
N ASN A 32 2.66 17.65 4.17
CA ASN A 32 2.41 17.14 5.50
C ASN A 32 1.29 16.08 5.56
N ARG A 33 0.37 16.08 4.60
CA ARG A 33 -0.74 15.11 4.51
C ARG A 33 -0.36 13.82 3.81
N PHE A 34 0.68 13.82 3.00
CA PHE A 34 1.05 12.69 2.15
C PHE A 34 2.49 12.24 2.36
N GLU A 35 3.13 12.68 3.45
CA GLU A 35 4.50 12.31 3.81
C GLU A 35 4.68 10.78 3.78
N GLY A 36 5.51 10.29 2.85
CA GLY A 36 5.77 8.86 2.65
C GLY A 36 5.09 8.23 1.45
N ILE A 37 4.15 8.94 0.78
CA ILE A 37 3.52 8.50 -0.47
C ILE A 37 4.55 8.34 -1.59
N GLU A 38 5.64 9.11 -1.56
CA GLU A 38 6.70 9.11 -2.56
C GLU A 38 7.34 7.73 -2.64
N LEU A 39 7.53 7.06 -1.50
CA LEU A 39 8.11 5.72 -1.48
C LEU A 39 7.17 4.65 -2.04
N ILE A 40 5.86 4.79 -1.82
CA ILE A 40 4.82 3.92 -2.42
C ILE A 40 4.85 4.09 -3.95
N VAL A 41 4.85 5.33 -4.41
CA VAL A 41 4.87 5.71 -5.82
C VAL A 41 6.16 5.26 -6.49
N LEU A 42 7.31 5.42 -5.84
CA LEU A 42 8.60 4.94 -6.34
C LEU A 42 8.63 3.42 -6.52
N HIS A 43 8.06 2.66 -5.58
CA HIS A 43 7.92 1.20 -5.75
C HIS A 43 7.02 0.87 -6.94
N ASP A 44 5.92 1.61 -7.14
CA ASP A 44 5.00 1.40 -8.26
C ASP A 44 5.67 1.70 -9.61
N ILE A 45 6.35 2.85 -9.73
CA ILE A 45 7.11 3.24 -10.93
C ILE A 45 8.13 2.16 -11.28
N ASN A 46 8.98 1.77 -10.32
CA ASN A 46 10.04 0.80 -10.56
C ASN A 46 9.50 -0.61 -10.85
N SER A 47 8.36 -0.98 -10.25
CA SER A 47 7.65 -2.22 -10.56
C SER A 47 7.14 -2.22 -12.00
N ILE A 48 6.54 -1.12 -12.47
CA ILE A 48 6.06 -0.99 -13.85
C ILE A 48 7.24 -1.07 -14.83
N ILE A 49 8.31 -0.31 -14.59
CA ILE A 49 9.52 -0.34 -15.43
C ILE A 49 10.11 -1.74 -15.49
N SER A 50 10.23 -2.43 -14.36
CA SER A 50 10.86 -3.77 -14.28
C SER A 50 10.02 -4.87 -14.95
N LYS A 51 8.69 -4.72 -15.00
CA LYS A 51 7.77 -5.72 -15.55
C LYS A 51 7.34 -5.45 -16.98
N SER A 52 7.46 -4.21 -17.47
CA SER A 52 7.06 -3.84 -18.82
C SER A 52 7.89 -4.60 -19.86
N ASN A 53 7.22 -5.15 -20.88
CA ASN A 53 7.88 -5.72 -22.05
C ASN A 53 8.11 -4.65 -23.15
N GLU A 54 7.59 -3.44 -22.94
CA GLU A 54 7.71 -2.31 -23.85
C GLU A 54 8.85 -1.40 -23.41
N SER A 55 9.51 -0.75 -24.38
CA SER A 55 10.46 0.32 -24.08
C SER A 55 9.70 1.56 -23.60
N LEU A 56 9.88 1.91 -22.32
CA LEU A 56 9.29 3.11 -21.73
C LEU A 56 10.27 4.29 -21.83
N ASP A 57 9.75 5.48 -22.06
CA ASP A 57 10.53 6.70 -21.87
C ASP A 57 10.57 7.01 -20.38
N ILE A 58 11.77 6.97 -19.80
CA ILE A 58 12.06 7.23 -18.38
C ILE A 58 12.97 8.45 -18.20
N SER A 59 13.24 9.20 -19.28
CA SER A 59 14.19 10.33 -19.27
C SER A 59 13.76 11.50 -18.38
N PHE A 60 12.46 11.58 -18.07
CA PHE A 60 11.90 12.57 -17.15
C PHE A 60 12.05 12.20 -15.67
N ILE A 61 12.45 10.97 -15.35
CA ILE A 61 12.63 10.49 -13.98
C ILE A 61 14.09 10.70 -13.57
N ASN A 62 14.33 11.30 -12.41
CA ASN A 62 15.69 11.40 -11.88
C ASN A 62 16.31 9.99 -11.75
N ASN A 63 17.48 9.76 -12.37
CA ASN A 63 18.15 8.46 -12.37
C ASN A 63 18.40 7.87 -10.97
N CYS A 64 18.50 8.69 -9.91
CA CYS A 64 18.65 8.17 -8.54
C CYS A 64 17.42 7.41 -8.03
N PHE A 65 16.26 7.59 -8.68
CA PHE A 65 15.00 6.94 -8.35
C PHE A 65 14.72 5.68 -9.15
N ILE A 66 15.60 5.34 -10.11
CA ILE A 66 15.42 4.20 -11.01
C ILE A 66 16.25 3.03 -10.52
N ALA A 67 15.61 2.10 -9.82
CA ALA A 67 16.21 0.88 -9.32
C ALA A 67 15.14 -0.20 -9.10
N PRO A 68 15.38 -1.47 -9.49
CA PRO A 68 14.48 -2.55 -9.13
C PRO A 68 14.33 -2.66 -7.61
N MET A 69 13.09 -2.56 -7.12
CA MET A 69 12.73 -2.65 -5.71
C MET A 69 11.78 -3.83 -5.44
N PRO A 70 12.14 -5.08 -5.79
CA PRO A 70 11.23 -6.20 -5.60
C PRO A 70 11.06 -6.51 -4.11
N VAL A 71 9.87 -6.97 -3.71
CA VAL A 71 9.61 -7.44 -2.34
C VAL A 71 8.75 -8.69 -2.39
N ASP A 72 8.98 -9.62 -1.47
CA ASP A 72 8.27 -10.90 -1.44
C ASP A 72 6.81 -10.74 -1.03
N VAL A 73 6.51 -9.86 -0.08
CA VAL A 73 5.13 -9.55 0.35
C VAL A 73 4.95 -8.04 0.40
N ARG A 74 3.89 -7.54 -0.23
CA ARG A 74 3.44 -6.15 -0.13
C ARG A 74 1.93 -6.12 0.03
N ILE A 75 1.44 -5.40 1.02
CA ILE A 75 0.02 -5.22 1.28
C ILE A 75 -0.26 -3.73 1.28
N VAL A 76 -1.26 -3.29 0.52
CA VAL A 76 -1.72 -1.91 0.51
C VAL A 76 -3.22 -1.92 0.75
N ILE A 77 -3.72 -1.10 1.68
CA ILE A 77 -5.16 -0.95 1.86
C ILE A 77 -5.66 0.39 1.31
N ASP A 78 -6.90 0.39 0.83
CA ASP A 78 -7.67 1.61 0.58
C ASP A 78 -9.10 1.45 1.12
N TRP A 79 -9.83 2.57 1.23
CA TRP A 79 -11.22 2.56 1.68
C TRP A 79 -12.06 3.64 0.98
N ASP A 80 -13.38 3.44 0.99
CA ASP A 80 -14.37 4.30 0.31
C ASP A 80 -14.95 5.44 1.19
N ALA A 81 -14.46 5.60 2.41
CA ALA A 81 -14.93 6.60 3.37
C ALA A 81 -13.95 7.77 3.56
N ASN A 82 -14.42 9.00 3.34
CA ASN A 82 -13.62 10.20 3.55
C ASN A 82 -13.50 10.54 5.05
N GLU A 83 -12.40 11.19 5.46
CA GLU A 83 -12.14 11.66 6.84
C GLU A 83 -12.27 10.58 7.93
N THR A 84 -11.97 9.34 7.55
CA THR A 84 -11.93 8.17 8.42
C THR A 84 -10.50 7.72 8.62
N ASP A 85 -10.17 7.40 9.87
CA ASP A 85 -8.86 6.94 10.32
C ASP A 85 -8.86 5.40 10.42
N ILE A 86 -8.21 4.75 9.44
CA ILE A 86 -8.13 3.30 9.31
C ILE A 86 -6.67 2.89 9.12
N ASP A 87 -6.15 2.10 10.05
CA ASP A 87 -4.80 1.55 9.99
C ASP A 87 -4.76 0.15 9.41
N LEU A 88 -3.68 -0.14 8.68
CA LEU A 88 -3.28 -1.49 8.32
C LEU A 88 -2.49 -2.14 9.46
N TRP A 89 -2.96 -3.30 9.93
CA TRP A 89 -2.20 -4.17 10.82
C TRP A 89 -1.93 -5.49 10.10
N VAL A 90 -0.69 -5.98 10.22
CA VAL A 90 -0.28 -7.29 9.66
C VAL A 90 0.37 -8.10 10.76
N THR A 91 -0.16 -9.28 11.06
CA THR A 91 0.54 -10.27 11.90
C THR A 91 1.29 -11.24 11.01
N ASP A 92 2.59 -11.40 11.24
CA ASP A 92 3.46 -12.28 10.46
C ASP A 92 3.43 -13.75 10.94
N PRO A 93 4.08 -14.70 10.23
CA PRO A 93 4.06 -16.11 10.59
C PRO A 93 4.69 -16.46 11.95
N ASN A 94 5.45 -15.54 12.56
CA ASN A 94 6.01 -15.69 13.90
C ASN A 94 5.10 -15.09 14.98
N ASP A 95 3.84 -14.79 14.64
CA ASP A 95 2.87 -14.12 15.51
C ASP A 95 3.29 -12.70 15.94
N GLU A 96 4.20 -12.08 15.19
CA GLU A 96 4.61 -10.71 15.44
C GLU A 96 3.74 -9.73 14.65
N LYS A 97 3.14 -8.77 15.34
CA LYS A 97 2.28 -7.75 14.73
C LYS A 97 3.08 -6.53 14.28
N CYS A 98 2.96 -6.19 13.01
CA CYS A 98 3.37 -4.93 12.41
C CYS A 98 2.18 -3.96 12.38
N ASN A 99 2.31 -2.80 13.02
CA ASN A 99 1.26 -1.76 13.12
C ASN A 99 1.89 -0.40 13.44
N TYR A 100 1.06 0.61 13.73
CA TYR A 100 1.51 1.96 14.06
C TYR A 100 2.48 2.06 15.26
N THR A 101 2.39 1.16 16.25
CA THR A 101 3.30 1.12 17.42
C THR A 101 4.55 0.26 17.18
N ASN A 102 4.43 -0.82 16.42
CA ASN A 102 5.53 -1.68 15.99
C ASN A 102 5.68 -1.64 14.47
N LYS A 103 6.34 -0.59 13.95
CA LYS A 103 6.47 -0.36 12.50
C LYS A 103 7.47 -1.29 11.81
N THR A 104 8.24 -2.08 12.55
CA THR A 104 9.22 -3.01 11.98
C THR A 104 9.26 -4.31 12.76
N THR A 105 8.93 -5.43 12.09
CA THR A 105 8.99 -6.77 12.72
C THR A 105 10.41 -7.35 12.66
N ARG A 106 10.67 -8.38 13.46
CA ARG A 106 11.96 -9.09 13.49
C ARG A 106 12.33 -9.74 12.17
N ILE A 107 11.35 -10.15 11.37
CA ILE A 107 11.59 -10.69 10.03
C ILE A 107 11.84 -9.60 8.98
N GLY A 108 11.78 -8.33 9.37
CA GLY A 108 12.04 -7.18 8.50
C GLY A 108 10.81 -6.64 7.78
N GLY A 109 9.60 -7.00 8.22
CA GLY A 109 8.37 -6.40 7.73
C GLY A 109 8.29 -4.95 8.16
N LYS A 110 7.87 -4.04 7.28
CA LYS A 110 7.83 -2.59 7.54
C LYS A 110 6.48 -2.00 7.18
N MET A 111 5.91 -1.22 8.09
CA MET A 111 4.74 -0.37 7.80
C MET A 111 5.18 0.96 7.18
N SER A 112 4.35 1.55 6.32
CA SER A 112 4.45 2.95 5.91
C SER A 112 4.37 3.89 7.12
N ASN A 113 4.78 5.14 6.91
CA ASN A 113 4.48 6.17 7.88
C ASN A 113 2.96 6.38 7.93
N ASP A 114 2.46 6.53 9.15
CA ASP A 114 1.04 6.64 9.49
C ASP A 114 0.50 7.99 9.04
N ILE A 115 -0.52 7.97 8.18
CA ILE A 115 -1.20 9.17 7.68
C ILE A 115 -2.41 9.52 8.56
N THR A 116 -2.13 10.05 9.75
CA THR A 116 -3.13 10.42 10.77
C THR A 116 -4.09 11.57 10.40
N GLN A 117 -3.85 12.27 9.27
CA GLN A 117 -4.67 13.41 8.84
C GLN A 117 -5.70 13.06 7.74
N GLY A 118 -5.86 11.78 7.42
CA GLY A 118 -6.80 11.26 6.43
C GLY A 118 -6.16 10.83 5.12
N TYR A 119 -6.90 10.04 4.34
CA TYR A 119 -6.51 9.37 3.08
C TYR A 119 -5.07 8.83 3.04
N GLY A 120 -4.86 7.68 3.67
CA GLY A 120 -3.80 6.76 3.28
C GLY A 120 -4.18 5.95 2.04
N PRO A 121 -3.19 5.48 1.30
CA PRO A 121 -2.96 4.06 1.32
C PRO A 121 -1.99 3.74 2.45
N GLU A 122 -2.42 2.93 3.42
CA GLU A 122 -1.50 2.30 4.38
C GLU A 122 -0.87 1.07 3.75
N GLU A 123 0.41 0.84 4.01
CA GLU A 123 1.20 -0.17 3.32
C GLU A 123 2.12 -0.94 4.26
N PHE A 124 2.12 -2.26 4.11
CA PHE A 124 3.14 -3.16 4.64
C PHE A 124 4.02 -3.71 3.53
N ARG A 125 5.33 -3.79 3.75
CA ARG A 125 6.30 -4.43 2.83
C ARG A 125 7.25 -5.34 3.58
N LEU A 126 7.61 -6.46 2.96
CA LEU A 126 8.61 -7.40 3.45
C LEU A 126 9.48 -7.88 2.29
N LYS A 127 10.77 -7.54 2.35
CA LYS A 127 11.74 -7.84 1.28
C LYS A 127 11.96 -9.34 1.10
N ASN A 128 12.21 -10.05 2.21
CA ASN A 128 12.45 -11.49 2.23
C ASN A 128 11.33 -12.13 3.06
N GLY A 129 10.35 -12.72 2.38
CA GLY A 129 9.17 -13.30 2.99
C GLY A 129 9.53 -14.57 3.75
N VAL A 130 8.97 -14.75 4.94
CA VAL A 130 9.00 -16.03 5.66
C VAL A 130 7.77 -16.84 5.26
N ALA A 131 7.94 -18.13 4.99
CA ALA A 131 6.82 -18.99 4.64
C ALA A 131 5.81 -19.11 5.81
N GLY A 132 4.53 -19.09 5.47
CA GLY A 132 3.43 -19.23 6.42
C GLY A 132 2.36 -18.17 6.28
N SER A 133 1.54 -18.08 7.32
CA SER A 133 0.32 -17.29 7.34
C SER A 133 0.57 -15.85 7.74
N TYR A 134 0.06 -14.91 6.94
CA TYR A 134 0.03 -13.48 7.29
C TYR A 134 -1.42 -13.06 7.46
N VAL A 135 -1.77 -12.57 8.65
CA VAL A 135 -3.12 -12.10 8.97
C VAL A 135 -3.19 -10.60 8.72
N ILE A 136 -4.15 -10.18 7.89
CA ILE A 136 -4.33 -8.79 7.46
C ILE A 136 -5.56 -8.23 8.14
N GLN A 137 -5.40 -7.14 8.88
CA GLN A 137 -6.47 -6.51 9.63
C GLN A 137 -6.55 -5.01 9.36
N ALA A 138 -7.76 -4.46 9.40
CA ALA A 138 -8.03 -3.04 9.42
C ALA A 138 -8.42 -2.62 10.84
N LYS A 139 -7.74 -1.64 11.43
CA LYS A 139 -8.12 -1.04 12.71
C LYS A 139 -8.76 0.32 12.47
N PHE A 140 -10.00 0.47 12.89
CA PHE A 140 -10.72 1.74 12.84
C PHE A 140 -10.46 2.53 14.12
N PHE A 141 -9.94 3.76 14.01
CA PHE A 141 -9.69 4.67 15.14
C PHE A 141 -10.79 5.72 15.32
N GLY A 142 -11.46 6.12 14.24
CA GLY A 142 -12.58 7.05 14.30
C GLY A 142 -12.79 7.83 13.00
N SER A 143 -13.80 8.70 12.99
CA SER A 143 -13.98 9.70 11.93
C SER A 143 -14.17 11.09 12.52
N ARG A 144 -13.63 12.11 11.84
CA ARG A 144 -13.84 13.52 12.24
C ARG A 144 -15.22 14.05 11.85
N LYS A 145 -15.94 13.36 10.97
CA LYS A 145 -17.35 13.64 10.64
C LYS A 145 -18.30 12.94 11.61
N GLN A 146 -19.13 13.74 12.27
CA GLN A 146 -20.21 13.33 13.19
C GLN A 146 -21.47 12.92 12.42
N THR A 147 -21.33 12.36 11.22
CA THR A 147 -22.44 11.90 10.38
C THR A 147 -22.42 10.39 10.37
N VAL A 148 -23.59 9.76 10.50
CA VAL A 148 -23.79 8.31 10.47
C VAL A 148 -22.97 7.69 9.33
N LEU A 149 -21.81 7.11 9.66
CA LEU A 149 -21.03 6.37 8.68
C LEU A 149 -21.87 5.14 8.29
N GLY A 150 -22.19 5.03 7.00
CA GLY A 150 -22.60 3.76 6.45
C GLY A 150 -21.48 2.72 6.60
N LYS A 151 -21.73 1.49 6.15
CA LYS A 151 -20.66 0.47 6.08
C LYS A 151 -19.51 1.02 5.23
N VAL A 152 -18.29 0.91 5.75
CA VAL A 152 -17.06 1.31 5.04
C VAL A 152 -16.51 0.08 4.33
N THR A 153 -16.24 0.19 3.04
CA THR A 153 -15.58 -0.87 2.28
C THR A 153 -14.08 -0.64 2.35
N VAL A 154 -13.36 -1.54 3.02
CA VAL A 154 -11.90 -1.59 3.01
C VAL A 154 -11.46 -2.65 2.00
N ARG A 155 -10.53 -2.32 1.11
CA ARG A 155 -9.89 -3.28 0.20
C ARG A 155 -8.43 -3.42 0.57
N ALA A 156 -7.92 -4.64 0.62
CA ALA A 156 -6.50 -4.94 0.72
C ALA A 156 -6.00 -5.52 -0.61
N PHE A 157 -5.09 -4.80 -1.25
CA PHE A 157 -4.31 -5.27 -2.39
C PHE A 157 -3.08 -6.00 -1.85
N VAL A 158 -3.06 -7.30 -2.02
CA VAL A 158 -2.02 -8.19 -1.51
C VAL A 158 -1.20 -8.69 -2.68
N TYR A 159 0.07 -8.31 -2.70
CA TYR A 159 1.03 -8.72 -3.71
C TYR A 159 2.03 -9.69 -3.10
N THR A 160 2.34 -10.75 -3.85
CA THR A 160 3.50 -11.61 -3.58
C THR A 160 4.47 -11.54 -4.74
N ASN A 161 5.78 -11.62 -4.48
CA ASN A 161 6.83 -11.43 -5.48
C ASN A 161 6.71 -10.11 -6.26
N PHE A 162 6.31 -9.03 -5.56
CA PHE A 162 6.06 -7.72 -6.14
C PHE A 162 7.28 -7.17 -6.88
N GLY A 163 7.06 -6.53 -8.02
CA GLY A 163 8.11 -5.96 -8.86
C GLY A 163 8.89 -6.99 -9.69
N THR A 164 8.42 -8.24 -9.74
CA THR A 164 9.01 -9.31 -10.55
C THR A 164 8.02 -9.85 -11.57
N LYS A 165 8.51 -10.65 -12.53
CA LYS A 165 7.65 -11.37 -13.49
C LYS A 165 6.78 -12.46 -12.85
N LYS A 166 7.06 -12.85 -11.61
CA LYS A 166 6.29 -13.84 -10.82
C LYS A 166 5.28 -13.17 -9.88
N GLU A 167 5.08 -11.86 -9.99
CA GLU A 167 4.15 -11.13 -9.14
C GLU A 167 2.75 -11.74 -9.23
N ASP A 168 2.16 -12.06 -8.08
CA ASP A 168 0.76 -12.43 -7.94
C ASP A 168 0.03 -11.38 -7.11
N LYS A 169 -1.20 -11.06 -7.50
CA LYS A 169 -2.02 -10.03 -6.85
C LYS A 169 -3.37 -10.63 -6.46
N LYS A 170 -3.75 -10.41 -5.20
CA LYS A 170 -5.07 -10.72 -4.66
C LYS A 170 -5.71 -9.46 -4.09
N VAL A 171 -7.02 -9.35 -4.21
CA VAL A 171 -7.79 -8.27 -3.58
C VAL A 171 -8.74 -8.89 -2.58
N LEU A 172 -8.58 -8.52 -1.31
CA LEU A 172 -9.46 -8.90 -0.22
C LEU A 172 -10.34 -7.70 0.12
N THR A 173 -11.61 -7.95 0.46
CA THR A 173 -12.57 -6.88 0.74
C THR A 173 -13.26 -7.13 2.07
N LEU A 174 -13.36 -6.10 2.89
CA LEU A 174 -14.07 -6.09 4.16
C LEU A 174 -15.13 -4.98 4.14
N GLN A 175 -16.37 -5.32 4.48
CA GLN A 175 -17.35 -4.31 4.90
C GLN A 175 -17.25 -4.12 6.41
N LEU A 176 -16.69 -2.99 6.81
CA LEU A 176 -16.48 -2.60 8.20
C LEU A 176 -17.71 -1.85 8.72
N ASP A 177 -18.11 -2.21 9.94
CA ASP A 177 -19.13 -1.48 10.71
C ASP A 177 -18.41 -0.56 11.73
N PRO A 178 -18.39 0.76 11.48
CA PRO A 178 -17.60 1.71 12.26
C PRO A 178 -18.15 1.93 13.68
N LEU A 179 -19.34 1.39 14.00
CA LEU A 179 -19.94 1.50 15.34
C LEU A 179 -19.29 0.58 16.38
N LYS A 180 -18.45 -0.36 15.94
CA LYS A 180 -17.76 -1.30 16.81
C LYS A 180 -16.28 -0.96 16.84
N ASP A 181 -15.73 -0.78 18.03
CA ASP A 181 -14.29 -0.63 18.19
C ASP A 181 -13.60 -1.99 18.03
N GLY A 182 -12.51 -2.04 17.26
CA GLY A 182 -11.75 -3.28 17.07
C GLY A 182 -10.86 -3.28 15.84
N ALA A 183 -9.95 -4.24 15.79
CA ALA A 183 -9.24 -4.63 14.57
C ALA A 183 -10.05 -5.73 13.87
N TYR A 184 -10.37 -5.52 12.61
CA TYR A 184 -11.18 -6.41 11.80
C TYR A 184 -10.32 -7.14 10.80
N THR A 185 -10.38 -8.47 10.80
CA THR A 185 -9.66 -9.27 9.83
C THR A 185 -10.27 -9.07 8.44
N ILE A 186 -9.47 -8.54 7.52
CA ILE A 186 -9.81 -8.46 6.09
C ILE A 186 -9.62 -9.84 5.46
N GLY A 187 -8.58 -10.55 5.86
CA GLY A 187 -8.32 -11.93 5.49
C GLY A 187 -6.92 -12.38 5.86
N THR A 188 -6.57 -13.55 5.38
CA THR A 188 -5.28 -14.20 5.63
C THR A 188 -4.69 -14.65 4.30
N ILE A 189 -3.39 -14.51 4.13
CA ILE A 189 -2.66 -15.09 2.99
C ILE A 189 -1.61 -16.08 3.47
N GLU A 190 -1.42 -17.14 2.69
CA GLU A 190 -0.28 -18.05 2.84
C GLU A 190 0.80 -17.65 1.84
N PHE A 191 2.02 -17.44 2.32
CA PHE A 191 3.19 -17.19 1.49
C PHE A 191 4.12 -18.41 1.49
N SER A 192 4.68 -18.71 0.32
CA SER A 192 5.68 -19.76 0.10
C SER A 192 6.60 -19.34 -1.05
N HIS A 193 7.88 -19.75 -1.00
CA HIS A 193 8.86 -19.51 -2.06
C HIS A 193 8.64 -20.35 -3.33
#